data_AF-A0A645GRJ9-F1
#
_entry.id   AF-A0A645GRJ9-F1
#
_cell.length_a   1.000
_cell.length_b   1.000
_cell.length_c   1.000
_cell.angle_alpha   90.00
_cell.angle_beta   90.00
_cell.angle_gamma   90.00
#
_symmetry.space_group_name_H-M   'P 1'
#
loop_
_entity.id
_entity.type
_entity.pdbx_description
1 polymer ?
#
loop_
_entity_poly.entity_id
_entity_poly.type
_entity_poly.pdbx_seq_one_letter_code
_entity_poly.pdbx_strand_id
1 'polypeptide(L)'
;MFGKEKRKVSPSKEGKLGVEGVDVMLIEKALLRAGVTVSDDRERRKITASDLYEDGLCGREGSYEKRKRLLSFVNLPQRLSTKGFLSVLNSLYTFEEYKEMTKG
;
A
#
# COMPACT_ATOMS: atom_id res chain seq x y z
N MET A 1 -13.86 5.28 8.73
CA MET A 1 -15.04 4.65 9.38
C MET A 1 -14.63 3.30 9.94
N PHE A 2 -14.89 3.07 11.23
CA PHE A 2 -14.83 1.73 11.81
C PHE A 2 -16.14 1.01 11.49
N GLY A 3 -16.07 -0.25 11.09
CA GLY A 3 -17.25 -1.00 10.69
C GLY A 3 -16.94 -2.34 10.04
N LYS A 4 -18.00 -3.08 9.73
CA LYS A 4 -17.95 -4.45 9.23
C LYS A 4 -18.84 -4.56 7.99
N GLU A 5 -18.28 -5.05 6.89
CA GLU A 5 -19.02 -5.27 5.65
C GLU A 5 -20.18 -6.24 5.88
N LYS A 6 -21.36 -5.96 5.30
CA LYS A 6 -22.58 -6.77 5.49
C LYS A 6 -22.37 -8.23 5.09
N ARG A 7 -21.52 -8.51 4.09
CA ARG A 7 -21.19 -9.87 3.64
C ARG A 7 -20.28 -10.64 4.59
N LYS A 8 -19.65 -10.01 5.58
CA LYS A 8 -18.68 -10.63 6.49
C LYS A 8 -19.30 -10.96 7.84
N VAL A 9 -18.85 -12.05 8.46
CA VAL A 9 -19.29 -12.48 9.81
C VAL A 9 -18.46 -11.81 10.93
N SER A 10 -17.26 -11.34 10.62
CA SER A 10 -16.40 -10.59 11.52
C SER A 10 -15.87 -9.31 10.85
N PRO A 11 -15.47 -8.27 11.63
CA PRO A 11 -14.81 -7.09 11.09
C PRO A 11 -13.52 -7.47 10.34
N SER A 12 -13.12 -6.66 9.35
CA SER A 12 -11.85 -6.85 8.64
C SER A 12 -10.67 -6.76 9.63
N LYS A 13 -9.49 -7.30 9.26
CA LYS A 13 -8.28 -7.31 10.13
C LYS A 13 -7.80 -5.92 10.57
N GLU A 14 -8.29 -4.84 9.95
CA GLU A 14 -8.03 -3.45 10.31
C GLU A 14 -9.23 -2.75 10.99
N GLY A 15 -10.37 -3.43 11.17
CA GLY A 15 -11.58 -2.90 11.80
C GLY A 15 -12.33 -1.82 11.00
N LYS A 16 -11.89 -1.52 9.78
CA LYS A 16 -12.48 -0.51 8.89
C LYS A 16 -13.52 -1.12 7.97
N LEU A 17 -14.56 -0.34 7.68
CA LEU A 17 -15.56 -0.66 6.68
C LEU A 17 -15.00 -0.38 5.27
N GLY A 18 -15.24 -1.28 4.32
CA GLY A 18 -14.96 -1.04 2.90
C GLY A 18 -15.89 0.02 2.30
N VAL A 19 -15.70 0.34 1.02
CA VAL A 19 -16.53 1.31 0.28
C VAL A 19 -17.79 0.68 -0.33
N GLU A 20 -18.08 -0.59 -0.01
CA GLU A 20 -19.28 -1.28 -0.50
C GLU A 20 -20.55 -0.51 -0.08
N GLY A 21 -21.22 0.12 -1.05
CA GLY A 21 -22.41 0.96 -0.83
C GLY A 21 -22.15 2.46 -0.71
N VAL A 22 -20.90 2.91 -0.86
CA VAL A 22 -20.59 4.34 -1.04
C VAL A 22 -20.94 4.72 -2.48
N ASP A 23 -21.62 5.86 -2.63
CA ASP A 23 -21.98 6.41 -3.93
C ASP A 23 -20.75 6.59 -4.84
N VAL A 24 -20.86 6.16 -6.09
CA VAL A 24 -19.74 6.16 -7.05
C VAL A 24 -19.24 7.59 -7.31
N MET A 25 -20.14 8.57 -7.40
CA MET A 25 -19.76 9.97 -7.60
C MET A 25 -19.02 10.53 -6.38
N LEU A 26 -19.35 10.06 -5.18
CA LEU A 26 -18.64 10.43 -3.97
C LEU A 26 -17.23 9.81 -3.94
N ILE A 27 -17.08 8.55 -4.37
CA ILE A 27 -15.77 7.90 -4.52
C ILE A 27 -14.92 8.66 -5.53
N GLU A 28 -15.48 8.99 -6.71
CA GLU A 28 -14.80 9.75 -7.76
C GLU A 28 -14.34 11.12 -7.24
N LYS A 29 -15.23 11.90 -6.61
CA LYS A 29 -14.87 13.19 -6.01
C LYS A 29 -13.79 13.06 -4.94
N ALA A 30 -13.81 11.97 -4.15
CA ALA A 30 -12.79 11.73 -3.14
C ALA A 30 -11.42 11.46 -3.78
N LEU A 31 -11.37 10.66 -4.85
CA LEU A 31 -10.15 10.39 -5.61
C LEU A 31 -9.61 11.67 -6.27
N LEU A 32 -10.48 12.48 -6.89
CA LEU A 32 -10.08 13.75 -7.49
C LEU A 32 -9.54 14.74 -6.46
N ARG A 33 -10.20 14.86 -5.30
CA ARG A 33 -9.71 15.71 -4.18
C ARG A 33 -8.38 15.22 -3.61
N ALA A 34 -8.12 13.92 -3.64
CA ALA A 34 -6.86 13.33 -3.21
C ALA A 34 -5.71 13.57 -4.21
N GLY A 35 -5.98 14.20 -5.37
CA GLY A 35 -4.97 14.49 -6.38
C GLY A 35 -4.51 13.24 -7.13
N VAL A 36 -5.38 12.23 -7.28
CA VAL A 36 -5.04 10.99 -7.99
C VAL A 36 -4.68 11.30 -9.45
N THR A 37 -3.49 10.89 -9.86
CA THR A 37 -2.99 11.00 -11.23
C THR A 37 -3.07 9.66 -11.96
N VAL A 38 -3.30 9.69 -13.27
CA VAL A 38 -3.19 8.50 -14.12
C VAL A 38 -1.71 8.19 -14.32
N SER A 39 -1.26 7.03 -13.85
CA SER A 39 0.09 6.54 -14.13
C SER A 39 0.08 5.79 -15.46
N ASP A 40 0.83 6.29 -16.42
CA ASP A 40 1.14 5.60 -17.66
C ASP A 40 2.17 4.49 -17.34
N ASP A 41 1.89 3.23 -17.65
CA ASP A 41 2.78 2.07 -17.38
C ASP A 41 3.93 2.05 -18.40
N ARG A 42 4.62 3.18 -18.55
CA ARG A 42 5.87 3.27 -19.33
C ARG A 42 6.84 2.26 -18.74
N GLU A 43 7.71 1.70 -19.59
CA GLU A 43 8.75 0.73 -19.22
C GLU A 43 9.72 1.30 -18.17
N ARG A 44 9.27 1.35 -16.91
CA ARG A 44 10.06 1.74 -15.75
C ARG A 44 10.48 0.48 -15.02
N ARG A 45 11.71 0.47 -14.48
CA ARG A 45 12.18 -0.64 -13.66
C ARG A 45 11.23 -0.83 -12.48
N LYS A 46 10.63 -2.00 -12.37
CA LYS A 46 9.77 -2.37 -11.25
C LYS A 46 10.63 -2.84 -10.07
N ILE A 47 10.18 -2.52 -8.87
CA ILE A 47 10.72 -3.06 -7.62
C ILE A 47 10.39 -4.55 -7.58
N THR A 48 11.37 -5.38 -7.24
CA THR A 48 11.25 -6.84 -7.21
C THR A 48 11.19 -7.38 -5.79
N ALA A 49 10.80 -8.65 -5.64
CA ALA A 49 10.89 -9.33 -4.36
C ALA A 49 12.33 -9.48 -3.85
N SER A 50 13.30 -9.57 -4.77
CA SER A 50 14.73 -9.60 -4.43
C SER A 50 15.18 -8.27 -3.84
N ASP A 51 14.77 -7.13 -4.40
CA ASP A 51 15.08 -5.80 -3.85
C ASP A 51 14.55 -5.67 -2.41
N LEU A 52 13.34 -6.16 -2.13
CA LEU A 52 12.78 -6.18 -0.78
C LEU A 52 13.59 -7.07 0.18
N TYR A 53 14.14 -8.18 -0.31
CA TYR A 53 14.94 -9.09 0.50
C TYR A 53 16.30 -8.50 0.84
N GLU A 54 16.94 -7.84 -0.13
CA GLU A 54 18.21 -7.14 0.02
C GLU A 54 18.10 -5.98 1.01
N ASP A 55 17.02 -5.20 0.92
CA ASP A 55 16.73 -4.09 1.84
C ASP A 55 16.19 -4.55 3.21
N GLY A 56 16.11 -5.87 3.43
CA GLY A 56 15.65 -6.47 4.69
C GLY A 56 14.17 -6.21 5.00
N LEU A 57 13.38 -5.85 3.99
CA LEU A 57 11.93 -5.67 4.05
C LEU A 57 11.17 -6.98 3.88
N CYS A 58 11.82 -8.09 3.52
CA CYS A 58 11.23 -9.43 3.56
C CYS A 58 12.27 -10.52 3.92
N GLY A 59 11.80 -11.71 4.32
CA GLY A 59 12.65 -12.90 4.52
C GLY A 59 13.66 -12.86 5.68
N ARG A 60 13.78 -11.74 6.39
CA ARG A 60 14.70 -11.57 7.54
C ARG A 60 13.96 -11.23 8.84
N GLU A 61 14.61 -11.47 9.97
CA GLU A 61 14.15 -11.01 11.27
C GLU A 61 14.00 -9.47 11.28
N GLY A 62 12.96 -8.95 11.94
CA GLY A 62 12.66 -7.52 11.96
C GLY A 62 12.08 -6.93 10.66
N SER A 63 11.95 -7.72 9.59
CA SER A 63 11.39 -7.23 8.31
C SER A 63 9.95 -6.71 8.42
N TYR A 64 9.14 -7.29 9.32
CA TYR A 64 7.79 -6.83 9.59
C TYR A 64 7.77 -5.40 10.15
N GLU A 65 8.60 -5.12 11.17
CA GLU A 65 8.66 -3.79 11.78
C GLU A 65 9.25 -2.74 10.82
N LYS A 66 10.25 -3.12 10.00
CA LYS A 66 10.76 -2.24 8.94
C LYS A 66 9.69 -1.87 7.91
N ARG A 67 8.92 -2.85 7.41
CA ARG A 67 7.79 -2.57 6.51
C ARG A 67 6.73 -1.69 7.18
N LYS A 68 6.38 -1.99 8.43
CA LYS A 68 5.40 -1.22 9.19
C LYS A 68 5.85 0.24 9.38
N ARG A 69 7.13 0.47 9.65
CA ARG A 69 7.72 1.81 9.75
C ARG A 69 7.64 2.56 8.42
N LEU A 70 8.04 1.91 7.32
CA LEU A 70 7.94 2.51 5.99
C LEU A 70 6.49 2.87 5.65
N LEU A 71 5.56 1.92 5.84
CA LEU A 71 4.13 2.13 5.59
C LEU A 71 3.54 3.27 6.41
N SER A 72 3.98 3.41 7.67
CA SER A 72 3.57 4.55 8.50
C SER A 72 4.14 5.88 7.99
N PHE A 73 5.38 5.89 7.51
CA PHE A 73 6.02 7.09 6.96
C PHE A 73 5.29 7.59 5.69
N VAL A 74 4.84 6.66 4.84
CA VAL A 74 4.11 6.99 3.61
C VAL A 74 2.57 6.99 3.77
N ASN A 75 2.06 6.96 5.00
CA ASN A 75 0.62 6.97 5.32
C ASN A 75 -0.21 5.86 4.64
N LEU A 76 0.38 4.68 4.42
CA LEU A 76 -0.27 3.52 3.84
C LEU A 76 -0.79 2.52 4.90
N PRO A 77 -1.73 1.62 4.54
CA PRO A 77 -2.20 0.57 5.44
C PRO A 77 -1.05 -0.26 6.00
N GLN A 78 -0.95 -0.35 7.33
CA GLN A 78 0.19 -1.00 7.99
C GLN A 78 0.13 -2.54 7.94
N ARG A 79 -1.01 -3.13 7.57
CA ARG A 79 -1.22 -4.58 7.54
C ARG A 79 -1.26 -5.13 6.11
N LEU A 80 -0.27 -4.78 5.29
CA LEU A 80 -0.08 -5.37 3.97
C LEU A 80 0.75 -6.66 4.03
N SER A 81 0.34 -7.68 3.26
CA SER A 81 1.19 -8.84 2.97
C SER A 81 2.40 -8.40 2.15
N THR A 82 3.49 -9.18 2.11
CA THR A 82 4.67 -8.85 1.28
C THR A 82 4.30 -8.60 -0.18
N LYS A 83 3.39 -9.42 -0.73
CA LYS A 83 2.88 -9.25 -2.10
C LYS A 83 2.06 -7.96 -2.26
N GLY A 84 1.17 -7.67 -1.32
CA GLY A 84 0.36 -6.45 -1.35
C GLY A 84 1.22 -5.20 -1.22
N PHE A 85 2.22 -5.24 -0.34
CA PHE A 85 3.23 -4.21 -0.16
C PHE A 85 3.99 -3.93 -1.47
N LEU A 86 4.53 -4.97 -2.11
CA LEU A 86 5.24 -4.85 -3.39
C LEU A 86 4.37 -4.26 -4.50
N SER A 87 3.10 -4.68 -4.57
CA SER A 87 2.14 -4.16 -5.54
C SER A 87 1.87 -2.67 -5.34
N VAL A 88 1.68 -2.25 -4.09
CA VAL A 88 1.42 -0.84 -3.76
C VAL A 88 2.63 0.02 -4.06
N LEU A 89 3.84 -0.43 -3.71
CA LEU A 89 5.08 0.29 -4.03
C LEU A 89 5.23 0.51 -5.54
N ASN A 90 5.07 -0.53 -6.35
CA ASN A 90 5.16 -0.41 -7.82
C ASN A 90 4.04 0.42 -8.45
N SER A 91 2.94 0.64 -7.73
CA SER A 91 1.83 1.49 -8.19
C SER A 91 2.09 2.96 -7.87
N LEU A 92 2.71 3.26 -6.73
CA LEU A 92 2.83 4.62 -6.21
C LEU A 92 4.20 5.25 -6.43
N TYR A 93 5.26 4.44 -6.49
CA TYR A 93 6.65 4.93 -6.49
C TYR A 93 7.45 4.35 -7.65
N THR A 94 8.45 5.11 -8.10
CA THR A 94 9.51 4.57 -8.96
C THR A 94 10.50 3.73 -8.15
N PHE A 95 11.35 2.99 -8.85
CA PHE A 95 12.43 2.26 -8.19
C PHE A 95 13.38 3.20 -7.43
N GLU A 96 13.69 4.36 -8.00
CA GLU A 96 14.56 5.38 -7.42
C GLU A 96 13.96 5.98 -6.15
N GLU A 97 12.69 6.38 -6.19
CA GLU A 97 11.97 6.89 -5.01
C GLU A 97 11.92 5.84 -3.90
N TYR A 98 11.65 4.58 -4.25
CA TYR A 98 11.72 3.47 -3.31
C TYR A 98 13.10 3.37 -2.65
N LYS A 99 14.18 3.43 -3.43
CA LYS A 99 15.55 3.37 -2.89
C LYS A 99 15.86 4.55 -1.98
N GLU A 100 15.41 5.77 -2.28
CA GLU A 100 15.59 6.90 -1.36
C GLU A 100 14.86 6.68 -0.03
N MET A 101 13.68 6.06 -0.05
CA MET A 101 12.93 5.75 1.17
C MET A 101 13.50 4.58 1.97
N THR A 102 14.22 3.66 1.32
CA THR A 102 14.85 2.50 1.99
C THR A 102 16.32 2.70 2.35
N LYS A 103 16.93 3.82 1.94
CA LYS A 103 18.19 4.29 2.49
C LYS A 103 18.00 4.63 3.96
N GLY A 104 18.57 3.80 4.83
CA GLY A 104 18.73 4.03 6.25
C GLY A 104 20.20 3.98 6.61
#